data_AF-A0A381WUS9-F1
#
_entry.id   AF-A0A381WUS9-F1
#
_cell.length_a   1.000
_cell.length_b   1.000
_cell.length_c   1.000
_cell.angle_alpha   90.00
_cell.angle_beta   90.00
_cell.angle_gamma   90.00
#
_symmetry.space_group_name_H-M   'P 1'
#
loop_
_entity.id
_entity.type
_entity.pdbx_description
1 polymer ?
#
loop_
_entity_poly.entity_id
_entity_poly.type
_entity_poly.pdbx_seq_one_letter_code
_entity_poly.pdbx_strand_id
1 'polypeptide(L)' 'MAPNIVFAFADDWGRYASAYQKHEGPQSLSALIDTPYFDRVAREGALFLNALVPAPSCTPCRSSIL' A
#
# COMPACT_ATOMS: atom_id res chain seq x y z
N MET A 1 17.49 21.62 8.45
CA MET A 1 16.41 21.84 7.46
C MET A 1 15.37 20.76 7.71
N ALA A 2 14.09 21.11 7.87
CA ALA A 2 13.03 20.13 8.06
C ALA A 2 12.62 19.53 6.70
N PRO A 3 12.40 18.21 6.58
CA PRO A 3 11.93 17.60 5.34
C PRO A 3 10.46 17.93 5.09
N ASN A 4 10.06 17.93 3.82
CA ASN A 4 8.65 17.95 3.43
C ASN A 4 8.09 16.52 3.49
N ILE A 5 6.86 16.37 3.98
CA ILE A 5 6.18 15.07 4.08
C ILE A 5 4.91 15.14 3.24
N VAL A 6 4.73 14.16 2.35
CA VAL A 6 3.47 13.92 1.63
C VAL A 6 2.89 12.61 2.12
N PHE A 7 1.68 12.66 2.66
CA PHE A 7 0.90 11.47 3.05
C PHE A 7 -0.18 11.21 2.01
N ALA A 8 -0.03 10.15 1.22
CA ALA A 8 -1.01 9.71 0.23
C ALA A 8 -1.74 8.47 0.74
N PHE A 9 -3.08 8.54 0.78
CA PHE A 9 -3.95 7.49 1.32
C PHE A 9 -5.10 7.24 0.35
N ALA A 10 -5.41 5.97 0.07
CA ALA A 10 -6.45 5.57 -0.87
C ALA A 10 -7.56 4.79 -0.17
N ASP A 11 -8.81 5.05 -0.54
CA ASP A 11 -9.98 4.36 0.01
C ASP A 11 -10.20 3.02 -0.71
N ASP A 12 -10.63 2.01 0.03
CA ASP A 12 -10.93 0.64 -0.46
C ASP A 12 -9.82 -0.04 -1.31
N TRP A 13 -8.56 0.40 -1.19
CA TRP A 13 -7.45 -0.22 -1.87
C TRP A 13 -6.98 -1.48 -1.12
N GLY A 14 -7.43 -2.64 -1.59
CA GLY A 14 -6.95 -3.95 -1.12
C GLY A 14 -5.48 -4.22 -1.47
N ARG A 15 -4.87 -5.20 -0.81
CA ARG A 15 -3.45 -5.55 -1.03
C ARG A 15 -3.26 -6.31 -2.35
N TYR A 16 -3.27 -5.59 -3.46
CA TYR A 16 -3.20 -6.15 -4.81
C TYR A 16 -2.23 -5.41 -5.75
N ALA A 17 -1.42 -4.48 -5.24
CA ALA A 17 -0.44 -3.78 -6.06
C ALA A 17 0.64 -4.74 -6.58
N SER A 18 1.12 -4.53 -7.81
CA SER A 18 2.15 -5.38 -8.46
C SER A 18 3.42 -5.54 -7.64
N ALA A 19 3.78 -4.55 -6.82
CA ALA A 19 4.90 -4.62 -5.87
C ALA A 19 4.85 -5.84 -4.92
N TYR A 20 3.65 -6.37 -4.62
CA TYR A 20 3.47 -7.53 -3.76
C TYR A 20 3.64 -8.87 -4.48
N GLN A 21 3.62 -8.91 -5.82
CA GLN A 21 3.73 -10.14 -6.61
C GLN A 21 4.93 -11.00 -6.21
N LYS A 22 6.11 -10.38 -6.00
CA LYS A 22 7.34 -11.10 -5.63
C LYS A 22 7.26 -11.79 -4.26
N HIS A 23 6.31 -11.41 -3.42
CA HIS A 23 6.11 -11.95 -2.07
C HIS A 23 4.94 -12.92 -1.99
N GLU A 24 3.95 -12.78 -2.88
CA GLU A 24 2.72 -13.59 -2.91
C GLU A 24 2.78 -14.70 -3.97
N GLY A 25 3.74 -14.63 -4.88
CA GLY A 25 3.98 -15.61 -5.93
C GLY A 25 3.30 -15.26 -7.26
N PRO A 26 3.65 -16.01 -8.33
CA PRO A 26 3.21 -15.70 -9.69
C PRO A 26 1.72 -15.95 -9.96
N GLN A 27 1.01 -16.66 -9.06
CA GLN A 27 -0.42 -16.93 -9.15
C GLN A 27 -1.26 -16.00 -8.25
N SER A 28 -0.64 -14.98 -7.64
CA SER A 28 -1.34 -14.03 -6.77
C SER A 28 -2.22 -13.07 -7.58
N LEU A 29 -3.23 -12.47 -6.92
CA LEU A 29 -4.02 -11.39 -7.51
C LEU A 29 -3.13 -10.20 -7.92
N SER A 30 -2.09 -9.94 -7.15
CA SER A 30 -1.06 -8.93 -7.44
C SER A 30 -0.30 -9.20 -8.75
N ALA A 31 -0.28 -10.44 -9.25
CA ALA A 31 0.32 -10.77 -10.55
C ALA A 31 -0.57 -10.39 -11.75
N LEU A 32 -1.85 -10.05 -11.51
CA LEU A 32 -2.83 -9.70 -12.55
C LEU A 32 -2.97 -8.18 -12.75
N ILE A 33 -2.39 -7.38 -11.87
CA ILE A 33 -2.57 -5.92 -11.83
C ILE A 33 -1.22 -5.27 -12.09
N ASP A 34 -1.20 -4.22 -12.91
CA ASP A 34 0.01 -3.43 -13.18
C ASP A 34 -0.08 -2.05 -12.53
N THR A 35 0.81 -1.77 -11.57
CA THR A 35 0.89 -0.49 -10.85
C THR A 35 2.32 0.09 -10.89
N PRO A 36 2.84 0.45 -12.08
CA PRO A 36 4.27 0.71 -12.27
C PRO A 36 4.77 1.93 -11.48
N TYR A 37 3.89 2.91 -11.22
CA TYR A 37 4.22 4.09 -10.42
C TYR A 37 4.29 3.79 -8.91
N PHE A 38 3.41 2.92 -8.40
CA PHE A 38 3.48 2.46 -7.01
C PHE A 38 4.74 1.61 -6.81
N ASP A 39 5.05 0.73 -7.76
CA ASP A 39 6.24 -0.12 -7.73
C ASP A 39 7.54 0.68 -7.70
N ARG A 40 7.59 1.82 -8.40
CA ARG A 40 8.71 2.75 -8.32
C ARG A 40 8.92 3.27 -6.90
N VAL A 41 7.85 3.74 -6.25
CA VAL A 41 7.91 4.24 -4.86
C VAL A 41 8.31 3.11 -3.90
N ALA A 42 7.74 1.92 -4.04
CA ALA A 42 8.07 0.77 -3.20
C ALA A 42 9.54 0.32 -3.33
N ARG A 43 10.13 0.44 -4.53
CA ARG A 43 11.54 0.11 -4.80
C ARG A 43 12.52 1.15 -4.27
N GLU A 44 12.13 2.42 -4.22
CA GLU A 44 12.93 3.53 -3.69
C GLU A 44 12.81 3.68 -2.16
N GLY A 45 11.86 2.97 -1.53
CA GLY A 45 11.56 3.05 -0.11
C GLY A 45 11.40 1.69 0.56
N ALA A 46 10.41 1.61 1.46
CA ALA A 46 10.07 0.40 2.19
C ALA A 46 8.66 -0.07 1.86
N LEU A 47 8.51 -1.37 1.59
CA LEU A 47 7.21 -2.02 1.37
C LEU A 47 6.83 -2.83 2.62
N PHE A 48 5.74 -2.45 3.27
CA PHE A 48 5.24 -3.18 4.43
C PHE A 48 4.43 -4.40 3.97
N LEU A 49 4.85 -5.59 4.41
CA LEU A 49 4.18 -6.85 4.11
C LEU A 49 3.10 -7.23 5.12
N ASN A 50 2.88 -6.42 6.16
CA ASN A 50 1.86 -6.64 7.19
C ASN A 50 1.36 -5.28 7.72
N ALA A 51 0.88 -4.42 6.83
CA ALA A 51 0.21 -3.18 7.21
C ALA A 51 -1.25 -3.49 7.57
N LEU A 52 -1.63 -3.27 8.83
CA LEU A 52 -2.96 -3.58 9.36
C LEU A 52 -3.71 -2.29 9.71
N VAL A 53 -5.02 -2.30 9.50
CA VAL A 53 -5.93 -1.23 9.94
C VAL A 53 -6.69 -1.68 11.18
N PRO A 54 -7.02 -0.78 12.12
CA PRO A 54 -7.71 -1.17 13.36
C PRO A 54 -9.17 -1.58 13.13
N ALA A 55 -9.79 -1.10 12.05
CA ALA A 55 -11.14 -1.47 11.66
C ALA A 55 -11.29 -1.42 10.12
N PRO A 56 -11.98 -2.39 9.49
CA PRO A 56 -12.22 -2.41 8.05
C PRO A 56 -13.43 -1.53 7.67
N SER A 57 -13.43 -0.27 8.14
CA SER A 57 -14.46 0.72 7.81
C SER A 57 -13.83 2.10 7.73
N CYS A 58 -14.25 2.91 6.76
CA CYS A 58 -13.56 4.15 6.41
C CYS A 58 -13.47 5.14 7.60
N THR A 59 -14.55 5.31 8.37
CA THR A 59 -14.58 6.27 9.50
C THR A 59 -13.63 5.87 10.64
N PRO A 60 -13.73 4.67 11.25
CA PRO A 60 -12.82 4.29 12.32
C PRO A 60 -11.37 4.08 11.82
N CYS A 61 -11.16 3.66 10.58
CA CYS A 61 -9.82 3.58 9.98
C CYS A 61 -9.17 4.97 9.86
N ARG A 62 -9.85 5.93 9.21
CA ARG A 62 -9.32 7.29 9.02
C ARG A 62 -9.10 8.02 10.34
N SER A 63 -9.99 7.82 11.32
CA SER A 63 -9.88 8.43 12.64
C SER A 63 -8.73 7.86 13.48
N SER A 64 -8.07 6.77 13.05
CA SER A 64 -6.90 6.23 13.74
C SER A 64 -5.57 6.80 13.23
N ILE A 65 -5.61 7.56 12.13
CA ILE A 65 -4.45 8.21 11.52
C ILE A 65 -4.25 9.62 12.09
N LEU A 66 -5.33 10.29 12.49
CA LEU A 66 -5.37 11.67 13.00
C LEU A 66 -5.63 11.69 14.51
#